data_AF-A0A258JSA8-F1
#
_entry.id   AF-A0A258JSA8-F1
#
_cell.length_a   1.000
_cell.length_b   1.000
_cell.length_c   1.000
_cell.angle_alpha   90.00
_cell.angle_beta   90.00
_cell.angle_gamma   90.00
#
_symmetry.space_group_name_H-M   'P 1'
#
loop_
_entity.id
_entity.type
_entity.pdbx_description
1 polymer ?
#
loop_
_entity_poly.entity_id
_entity_poly.type
_entity_poly.pdbx_seq_one_letter_code
_entity_poly.pdbx_strand_id
1 'polypeptide(L)'
;MKKFLLYLTILFASLQMYSQTVTITESAGWLESAYVKWQPVSGAQSYNVYYSGNGITNQKIDTQLIRSYGTYFRADVLGLAAGSYTVSVKAVIAGVEGDAATTQSLTVLAHDRNGFAFQGGRIPGGYNIDGTPKSNAVIIYVSEATKNTVSLTVTGATTNPCVGLQNILFGFKRGLDNRPLIVRLIGNITDMNVMDGGDIVIENKNNASGSITFEGVGNDAVCNGWGVRLKYASNIEIRNLATMNVNSTAGDDFGMQQDNDHIWVHNNEMFYGNAGSDADQIKGDGALDNKGSTYCTFSYNHFWDSGKCSLLGLSEDTTVGLYVTYHHNWFDHSDSRHPRVRFYSAHIYNNYYDGVSKYGAGSTSGSSLFVENNYFRNSKRPMMISMQGTDVWSSSKQANDPVNVGTFSDEDGGIIKAFNN
;
A
#
# COMPACT_ATOMS: atom_id res chain seq x y z
N MET A 1 14.02 -74.04 -50.57
CA MET A 1 14.68 -73.55 -49.34
C MET A 1 14.13 -72.18 -48.99
N LYS A 2 13.62 -72.05 -47.76
CA LYS A 2 13.37 -70.83 -46.96
C LYS A 2 12.47 -69.72 -47.56
N LYS A 3 11.19 -69.74 -47.17
CA LYS A 3 10.30 -68.57 -47.20
C LYS A 3 10.55 -67.73 -45.94
N PHE A 4 10.76 -66.43 -46.14
CA PHE A 4 10.85 -65.40 -45.11
C PHE A 4 9.46 -65.16 -44.50
N LEU A 5 9.35 -65.16 -43.16
CA LEU A 5 8.18 -64.67 -42.44
C LEU A 5 8.65 -63.52 -41.53
N LEU A 6 8.25 -62.30 -41.85
CA LEU A 6 8.54 -61.09 -41.08
C LEU A 6 7.42 -60.91 -40.05
N TYR A 7 7.75 -60.98 -38.76
CA TYR A 7 6.83 -60.63 -37.67
C TYR A 7 6.85 -59.10 -37.48
N LEU A 8 5.71 -58.44 -37.71
CA LEU A 8 5.50 -57.05 -37.37
C LEU A 8 4.68 -56.98 -36.07
N THR A 9 5.38 -56.85 -34.94
CA THR A 9 4.76 -56.50 -33.65
C THR A 9 4.55 -54.99 -33.60
N ILE A 10 3.30 -54.54 -33.74
CA ILE A 10 2.89 -53.16 -33.48
C ILE A 10 2.78 -52.98 -31.96
N LEU A 11 3.72 -52.24 -31.39
CA LEU A 11 3.69 -51.84 -29.98
C LEU A 11 2.70 -50.67 -29.84
N PHE A 12 1.49 -50.94 -29.34
CA PHE A 12 0.58 -49.88 -28.89
C PHE A 12 1.11 -49.30 -27.59
N ALA A 13 1.89 -48.23 -27.67
CA ALA A 13 2.16 -47.38 -26.52
C ALA A 13 0.87 -46.63 -26.20
N SER A 14 0.16 -47.07 -25.16
CA SER A 14 -0.92 -46.28 -24.56
C SER A 14 -0.31 -45.00 -23.99
N LEU A 15 -0.44 -43.90 -24.73
CA LEU A 15 -0.20 -42.57 -24.18
C LEU A 15 -1.22 -42.39 -23.05
N GLN A 16 -0.75 -42.41 -21.80
CA GLN A 16 -1.54 -41.93 -20.68
C GLN A 16 -1.82 -40.44 -20.94
N MET A 17 -3.03 -40.13 -21.41
CA MET A 17 -3.51 -38.77 -21.42
C MET A 17 -3.79 -38.39 -19.96
N TYR A 18 -2.82 -37.73 -19.33
CA TYR A 18 -3.10 -37.02 -18.08
C TYR A 18 -4.16 -35.96 -18.39
N SER A 19 -5.23 -35.94 -17.58
CA SER A 19 -6.26 -34.89 -17.64
C SER A 19 -5.57 -33.52 -17.58
N GLN A 20 -5.81 -32.70 -18.59
CA GLN A 20 -5.21 -31.37 -18.78
C GLN A 20 -5.96 -30.29 -17.97
N THR A 21 -6.69 -30.71 -16.95
CA THR A 21 -7.66 -29.86 -16.26
C THR A 21 -6.95 -29.07 -15.17
N VAL A 22 -7.10 -27.74 -15.23
CA VAL A 22 -6.62 -26.86 -14.17
C VAL A 22 -7.32 -27.24 -12.86
N THR A 23 -6.54 -27.45 -11.80
CA THR A 23 -7.08 -27.73 -10.46
C THR A 23 -6.93 -26.50 -9.59
N ILE A 24 -8.03 -25.77 -9.40
CA ILE A 24 -8.10 -24.62 -8.48
C ILE A 24 -8.00 -25.13 -7.04
N THR A 25 -7.09 -24.55 -6.27
CA THR A 25 -6.84 -24.94 -4.87
C THR A 25 -7.38 -23.92 -3.87
N GLU A 26 -7.48 -22.66 -4.28
CA GLU A 26 -7.90 -21.57 -3.41
C GLU A 26 -8.44 -20.42 -4.25
N SER A 27 -9.48 -19.75 -3.78
CA SER A 27 -9.98 -18.53 -4.41
C SER A 27 -10.82 -17.74 -3.42
N ALA A 28 -10.68 -16.42 -3.43
CA ALA A 28 -11.51 -15.53 -2.64
C ALA A 28 -11.68 -14.17 -3.33
N GLY A 29 -12.81 -13.51 -3.06
CA GLY A 29 -12.95 -12.09 -3.30
C GLY A 29 -12.50 -11.29 -2.08
N TRP A 30 -12.16 -10.03 -2.30
CA TRP A 30 -11.65 -9.11 -1.28
C TRP A 30 -12.12 -7.68 -1.55
N LEU A 31 -11.45 -6.69 -0.96
CA LEU A 31 -11.65 -5.27 -1.27
C LEU A 31 -11.18 -5.00 -2.71
N GLU A 32 -12.13 -4.66 -3.58
CA GLU A 32 -11.97 -4.24 -4.98
C GLU A 32 -11.11 -5.18 -5.84
N SER A 33 -11.03 -6.44 -5.41
CA SER A 33 -10.16 -7.45 -6.00
C SER A 33 -10.66 -8.86 -5.73
N ALA A 34 -10.14 -9.82 -6.50
CA ALA A 34 -10.31 -11.24 -6.25
C ALA A 34 -9.04 -11.99 -6.66
N TYR A 35 -8.76 -13.14 -6.05
CA TYR A 35 -7.64 -13.98 -6.47
C TYR A 35 -8.06 -15.44 -6.64
N VAL A 36 -7.25 -16.17 -7.41
CA VAL A 36 -7.35 -17.62 -7.58
C VAL A 36 -5.95 -18.23 -7.58
N LYS A 37 -5.79 -19.39 -6.94
CA LYS A 37 -4.59 -20.23 -6.98
C LYS A 37 -4.90 -21.60 -7.56
N TRP A 38 -3.94 -22.17 -8.28
CA TRP A 38 -4.08 -23.49 -8.88
C TRP A 38 -2.75 -24.24 -8.96
N GLN A 39 -2.85 -25.56 -9.13
CA GLN A 39 -1.69 -26.42 -9.36
C GLN A 39 -1.15 -26.28 -10.79
N PRO A 40 0.18 -26.31 -11.00
CA PRO A 40 0.75 -26.33 -12.34
C PRO A 40 0.25 -27.53 -13.15
N VAL A 41 -0.19 -27.30 -14.38
CA VAL A 41 -0.56 -28.32 -15.35
C VAL A 41 0.67 -28.73 -16.16
N SER A 42 0.95 -30.04 -16.20
CA SER A 42 2.08 -30.58 -16.96
C SER A 42 1.97 -30.22 -18.45
N GLY A 43 3.05 -29.66 -19.01
CA GLY A 43 3.10 -29.24 -20.41
C GLY A 43 2.48 -27.87 -20.72
N ALA A 44 1.86 -27.20 -19.73
CA ALA A 44 1.38 -25.84 -19.90
C ALA A 44 2.54 -24.85 -20.10
N GLN A 45 2.44 -24.04 -21.15
CA GLN A 45 3.39 -23.00 -21.50
C GLN A 45 3.02 -21.66 -20.85
N SER A 46 1.72 -21.44 -20.65
CA SER A 46 1.17 -20.27 -19.97
C SER A 46 -0.26 -20.58 -19.50
N TYR A 47 -0.90 -19.59 -18.88
CA TYR A 47 -2.32 -19.64 -18.52
C TYR A 47 -3.00 -18.37 -18.99
N ASN A 48 -4.26 -18.50 -19.38
CA ASN A 48 -5.15 -17.37 -19.58
C ASN A 48 -6.19 -17.37 -18.46
N VAL A 49 -6.39 -16.21 -17.86
CA VAL A 49 -7.33 -16.01 -16.76
C VAL A 49 -8.37 -14.98 -17.16
N TYR A 50 -9.62 -15.31 -16.87
CA TYR A 50 -10.79 -14.52 -17.22
C TYR A 50 -11.65 -14.29 -15.99
N TYR A 51 -12.36 -13.18 -15.92
CA TYR A 51 -13.41 -12.99 -14.94
C TYR A 51 -14.75 -12.63 -15.59
N SER A 52 -15.83 -13.03 -14.92
CA SER A 52 -17.21 -12.68 -15.27
C SER A 52 -17.97 -12.29 -14.00
N GLY A 53 -18.97 -11.44 -14.13
CA GLY A 53 -19.74 -10.93 -13.00
C GLY A 53 -20.06 -9.45 -13.17
N ASN A 54 -21.10 -8.97 -12.49
CA ASN A 54 -21.50 -7.57 -12.50
C ASN A 54 -21.63 -6.95 -13.92
N GLY A 55 -22.26 -7.68 -14.84
CA GLY A 55 -22.43 -7.27 -16.24
C GLY A 55 -21.22 -7.51 -17.16
N ILE A 56 -20.07 -7.95 -16.62
CA ILE A 56 -18.87 -8.29 -17.38
C ILE A 56 -18.88 -9.78 -17.71
N THR A 57 -18.51 -10.13 -18.95
CA THR A 57 -18.45 -11.52 -19.42
C THR A 57 -17.07 -11.82 -20.00
N ASN A 58 -16.39 -12.83 -19.45
CA ASN A 58 -15.10 -13.34 -19.91
C ASN A 58 -14.07 -12.25 -20.22
N GLN A 59 -13.93 -11.28 -19.32
CA GLN A 59 -12.88 -10.28 -19.43
C GLN A 59 -11.55 -10.93 -19.08
N LYS A 60 -10.62 -10.94 -20.03
CA LYS A 60 -9.26 -11.44 -19.82
C LYS A 60 -8.47 -10.45 -18.96
N ILE A 61 -7.68 -10.95 -18.02
CA ILE A 61 -6.75 -10.12 -17.24
C ILE A 61 -5.39 -10.01 -17.91
N ASP A 62 -4.61 -9.01 -17.49
CA ASP A 62 -3.23 -8.82 -17.94
C ASP A 62 -2.34 -9.97 -17.46
N THR A 63 -1.41 -10.40 -18.31
CA THR A 63 -0.56 -11.58 -18.04
C THR A 63 0.38 -11.36 -16.86
N GLN A 64 0.75 -10.11 -16.55
CA GLN A 64 1.58 -9.74 -15.40
C GLN A 64 0.91 -10.08 -14.07
N LEU A 65 -0.42 -10.18 -14.05
CA LEU A 65 -1.19 -10.56 -12.85
C LEU A 65 -1.20 -12.08 -12.63
N ILE A 66 -0.70 -12.87 -13.59
CA ILE A 66 -0.61 -14.33 -13.52
C ILE A 66 0.82 -14.73 -13.15
N ARG A 67 1.00 -15.27 -11.94
CA ARG A 67 2.32 -15.42 -11.31
C ARG A 67 2.56 -16.87 -10.89
N SER A 68 3.78 -17.35 -11.14
CA SER A 68 4.24 -18.68 -10.71
C SER A 68 5.01 -18.57 -9.41
N TYR A 69 4.68 -19.44 -8.46
CA TYR A 69 5.40 -19.63 -7.20
C TYR A 69 6.10 -21.00 -7.16
N GLY A 70 6.32 -21.60 -8.33
CA GLY A 70 6.93 -22.92 -8.49
C GLY A 70 5.95 -24.06 -8.24
N THR A 71 5.44 -24.19 -7.02
CA THR A 71 4.52 -25.28 -6.63
C THR A 71 3.05 -24.95 -6.89
N TYR A 72 2.73 -23.68 -7.13
CA TYR A 72 1.39 -23.22 -7.50
C TYR A 72 1.49 -21.96 -8.37
N PHE A 73 0.39 -21.64 -9.04
CA PHE A 73 0.19 -20.35 -9.68
C PHE A 73 -0.87 -19.55 -8.92
N ARG A 74 -0.77 -18.22 -9.01
CA ARG A 74 -1.77 -17.27 -8.50
C ARG A 74 -2.11 -16.25 -9.58
N ALA A 75 -3.37 -15.85 -9.64
CA ALA A 75 -3.80 -14.67 -10.38
C ALA A 75 -4.62 -13.75 -9.50
N ASP A 76 -4.44 -12.44 -9.68
CA ASP A 76 -5.15 -11.40 -8.95
C ASP A 76 -5.89 -10.49 -9.94
N VAL A 77 -7.20 -10.43 -9.81
CA VAL A 77 -8.08 -9.53 -10.57
C VAL A 77 -8.26 -8.27 -9.74
N LEU A 78 -7.80 -7.12 -10.25
CA LEU A 78 -7.78 -5.85 -9.51
C LEU A 78 -8.67 -4.80 -10.18
N GLY A 79 -9.22 -3.90 -9.39
CA GLY A 79 -10.07 -2.81 -9.88
C GLY A 79 -11.50 -3.26 -10.17
N LEU A 80 -12.04 -4.14 -9.31
CA LEU A 80 -13.39 -4.65 -9.41
C LEU A 80 -14.33 -3.80 -8.57
N ALA A 81 -15.51 -3.49 -9.11
CA ALA A 81 -16.60 -2.95 -8.29
C ALA A 81 -17.09 -4.00 -7.28
N ALA A 82 -17.65 -3.53 -6.16
CA ALA A 82 -18.31 -4.43 -5.21
C ALA A 82 -19.42 -5.23 -5.91
N GLY A 83 -19.45 -6.54 -5.66
CA GLY A 83 -20.34 -7.43 -6.39
C GLY A 83 -19.93 -8.89 -6.31
N SER A 84 -20.46 -9.69 -7.23
CA SER A 84 -20.23 -11.13 -7.29
C SER A 84 -19.62 -11.53 -8.62
N TYR A 85 -18.52 -12.28 -8.56
CA TYR A 85 -17.69 -12.63 -9.71
C TYR A 85 -17.30 -14.10 -9.72
N THR A 86 -16.97 -14.62 -10.90
CA THR A 86 -16.30 -15.92 -11.06
C THR A 86 -15.01 -15.71 -11.84
N VAL A 87 -13.96 -16.44 -11.49
CA VAL A 87 -12.68 -16.42 -12.21
C VAL A 87 -12.48 -17.78 -12.90
N SER A 88 -12.12 -17.76 -14.17
CA SER A 88 -11.87 -18.94 -14.99
C SER A 88 -10.41 -18.99 -15.41
N VAL A 89 -9.76 -20.13 -15.20
CA VAL A 89 -8.36 -20.37 -15.55
C VAL A 89 -8.29 -21.43 -16.64
N LYS A 90 -7.52 -21.16 -17.69
CA LYS A 90 -7.27 -22.08 -18.79
C LYS A 90 -5.77 -22.27 -18.98
N ALA A 91 -5.31 -23.51 -18.99
CA ALA A 91 -3.94 -23.83 -19.39
C ALA A 91 -3.76 -23.64 -20.90
N VAL A 92 -2.60 -23.17 -21.33
CA VAL A 92 -2.24 -23.03 -22.74
C VAL A 92 -1.13 -24.03 -23.06
N ILE A 93 -1.43 -24.99 -23.95
CA ILE A 93 -0.49 -26.04 -24.39
C ILE A 93 -0.38 -25.96 -25.90
N ALA A 94 0.85 -25.88 -26.41
CA ALA A 94 1.13 -25.69 -27.84
C ALA A 94 0.33 -24.53 -28.46
N GLY A 95 0.16 -23.44 -27.70
CA GLY A 95 -0.60 -22.25 -28.13
C GLY A 95 -2.13 -22.38 -28.12
N VAL A 96 -2.68 -23.50 -27.65
CA VAL A 96 -4.14 -23.73 -27.59
C VAL A 96 -4.63 -23.70 -26.15
N GLU A 97 -5.73 -22.99 -25.91
CA GLU A 97 -6.41 -23.02 -24.60
C GLU A 97 -7.09 -24.37 -24.37
N GLY A 98 -6.82 -24.99 -23.22
CA GLY A 98 -7.58 -26.13 -22.73
C GLY A 98 -8.91 -25.73 -22.08
N ASP A 99 -9.53 -26.71 -21.43
CA ASP A 99 -10.78 -26.50 -20.68
C ASP A 99 -10.60 -25.52 -19.52
N ALA A 100 -11.65 -24.72 -19.28
CA ALA A 100 -11.68 -23.80 -18.15
C ALA A 100 -11.99 -24.53 -16.85
N ALA A 101 -11.20 -24.23 -15.81
CA ALA A 101 -11.63 -24.41 -14.42
C ALA A 101 -12.13 -23.07 -13.89
N THR A 102 -13.34 -23.04 -13.36
CA THR A 102 -14.00 -21.82 -12.87
C THR A 102 -14.21 -21.90 -11.37
N THR A 103 -13.92 -20.80 -10.66
CA THR A 103 -14.17 -20.69 -9.23
C THR A 103 -15.67 -20.75 -8.93
N GLN A 104 -16.02 -20.98 -7.66
CA GLN A 104 -17.33 -20.58 -7.17
C GLN A 104 -17.49 -19.05 -7.23
N SER A 105 -18.70 -18.57 -6.96
CA SER A 105 -18.98 -17.14 -6.86
C SER A 105 -18.15 -16.49 -5.74
N LEU A 106 -17.37 -15.48 -6.08
CA LEU A 106 -16.50 -14.71 -5.20
C LEU A 106 -17.17 -13.37 -4.88
N THR A 107 -17.27 -13.04 -3.59
CA THR A 107 -17.82 -11.75 -3.15
C THR A 107 -16.71 -10.71 -3.07
N VAL A 108 -16.86 -9.62 -3.82
CA VAL A 108 -15.97 -8.46 -3.81
C VAL A 108 -16.65 -7.33 -3.04
N LEU A 109 -15.90 -6.66 -2.18
CA LEU A 109 -16.35 -5.55 -1.34
C LEU A 109 -15.67 -4.25 -1.77
N ALA A 110 -16.23 -3.11 -1.39
CA ALA A 110 -15.61 -1.80 -1.66
C ALA A 110 -14.61 -1.42 -0.56
N HIS A 111 -13.59 -0.63 -0.90
CA HIS A 111 -12.79 0.04 0.12
C HIS A 111 -13.61 1.10 0.86
N ASP A 112 -13.28 1.30 2.14
CA ASP A 112 -13.84 2.32 3.02
C ASP A 112 -13.23 3.70 2.72
N ARG A 113 -13.97 4.52 1.96
CA ARG A 113 -13.57 5.87 1.53
C ARG A 113 -14.07 6.96 2.49
N ASN A 114 -13.80 6.81 3.78
CA ASN A 114 -14.09 7.82 4.80
C ASN A 114 -12.83 8.63 5.18
N GLY A 115 -13.02 9.83 5.73
CA GLY A 115 -11.94 10.69 6.21
C GLY A 115 -11.62 11.87 5.29
N PHE A 116 -10.64 12.68 5.70
CA PHE A 116 -10.33 13.95 5.06
C PHE A 116 -9.72 13.85 3.65
N ALA A 117 -9.21 12.68 3.22
CA ALA A 117 -8.70 12.49 1.86
C ALA A 117 -9.76 12.71 0.77
N PHE A 118 -11.04 12.60 1.15
CA PHE A 118 -12.20 12.73 0.25
C PHE A 118 -12.92 14.08 0.40
N GLN A 119 -12.28 15.04 1.06
CA GLN A 119 -12.82 16.39 1.22
C GLN A 119 -13.20 16.98 -0.15
N GLY A 120 -14.33 17.70 -0.19
CA GLY A 120 -14.82 18.33 -1.42
C GLY A 120 -15.25 17.34 -2.52
N GLY A 121 -15.46 16.06 -2.19
CA GLY A 121 -15.85 15.03 -3.17
C GLY A 121 -14.70 14.53 -4.04
N ARG A 122 -13.45 14.82 -3.64
CA ARG A 122 -12.26 14.34 -4.34
C ARG A 122 -12.09 12.84 -4.13
N ILE A 123 -11.64 12.13 -5.16
CA ILE A 123 -11.32 10.71 -5.12
C ILE A 123 -9.84 10.56 -5.50
N PRO A 124 -8.94 10.46 -4.51
CA PRO A 124 -7.52 10.24 -4.74
C PRO A 124 -7.26 8.98 -5.59
N GLY A 125 -6.15 8.96 -6.31
CA GLY A 125 -5.74 7.78 -7.09
C GLY A 125 -6.45 7.61 -8.43
N GLY A 126 -6.08 6.55 -9.15
CA GLY A 126 -6.55 6.21 -10.49
C GLY A 126 -7.87 5.43 -10.54
N TYR A 127 -8.56 5.26 -9.41
CA TYR A 127 -9.79 4.48 -9.30
C TYR A 127 -11.02 5.36 -9.05
N ASN A 128 -12.16 4.95 -9.60
CA ASN A 128 -13.46 5.54 -9.34
C ASN A 128 -13.92 5.22 -7.90
N ILE A 129 -14.99 5.88 -7.45
CA ILE A 129 -15.58 5.62 -6.14
C ILE A 129 -16.08 4.18 -5.97
N ASP A 130 -16.42 3.50 -7.07
CA ASP A 130 -16.85 2.10 -7.07
C ASP A 130 -15.68 1.10 -7.08
N GLY A 131 -14.44 1.56 -7.21
CA GLY A 131 -13.25 0.73 -7.26
C GLY A 131 -12.79 0.32 -8.67
N THR A 132 -13.50 0.70 -9.72
CA THR A 132 -13.05 0.46 -11.10
C THR A 132 -12.01 1.48 -11.55
N PRO A 133 -11.07 1.16 -12.45
CA PRO A 133 -10.15 2.15 -12.99
C PRO A 133 -10.88 3.33 -13.64
N LYS A 134 -10.39 4.56 -13.41
CA LYS A 134 -10.88 5.77 -14.08
C LYS A 134 -10.72 5.67 -15.59
N SER A 135 -11.58 6.38 -16.33
CA SER A 135 -11.45 6.47 -17.79
C SER A 135 -10.08 7.01 -18.19
N ASN A 136 -9.50 6.43 -19.26
CA ASN A 136 -8.15 6.73 -19.75
C ASN A 136 -7.02 6.51 -18.73
N ALA A 137 -7.27 5.72 -17.67
CA ALA A 137 -6.20 5.32 -16.75
C ALA A 137 -5.11 4.55 -17.51
N VAL A 138 -3.86 4.86 -17.17
CA VAL A 138 -2.68 4.16 -17.67
C VAL A 138 -2.17 3.28 -16.55
N ILE A 139 -2.10 1.98 -16.82
CA ILE A 139 -1.64 0.99 -15.85
C ILE A 139 -0.25 0.52 -16.26
N ILE A 140 0.72 0.59 -15.35
CA ILE A 140 2.05 0.01 -15.54
C ILE A 140 2.33 -1.05 -14.48
N TYR A 141 3.06 -2.09 -14.87
CA TYR A 141 3.45 -3.20 -14.01
C TYR A 141 4.95 -3.15 -13.74
N VAL A 142 5.29 -3.08 -12.46
CA VAL A 142 6.66 -2.97 -11.99
C VAL A 142 6.99 -4.18 -11.13
N SER A 143 8.00 -4.93 -11.55
CA SER A 143 8.53 -6.09 -10.83
C SER A 143 10.02 -5.90 -10.64
N GLU A 144 10.67 -6.75 -9.84
CA GLU A 144 12.12 -6.70 -9.67
C GLU A 144 12.87 -6.74 -11.01
N ALA A 145 12.39 -7.56 -11.96
CA ALA A 145 12.99 -7.69 -13.28
C ALA A 145 12.72 -6.48 -14.20
N THR A 146 11.65 -5.71 -13.96
CA THR A 146 11.20 -4.63 -14.86
C THR A 146 11.36 -3.22 -14.29
N LYS A 147 11.75 -3.08 -13.03
CA LYS A 147 11.85 -1.77 -12.34
C LYS A 147 12.68 -0.72 -13.07
N ASN A 148 13.71 -1.16 -13.81
CA ASN A 148 14.61 -0.29 -14.57
C ASN A 148 14.27 -0.19 -16.07
N THR A 149 13.29 -0.94 -16.57
CA THR A 149 13.01 -1.09 -18.00
C THR A 149 11.56 -0.78 -18.38
N VAL A 150 10.65 -0.75 -17.41
CA VAL A 150 9.28 -0.26 -17.61
C VAL A 150 9.32 1.11 -18.26
N SER A 151 8.45 1.36 -19.24
CA SER A 151 8.47 2.62 -19.97
C SER A 151 7.08 3.14 -20.25
N LEU A 152 6.97 4.46 -20.32
CA LEU A 152 5.71 5.14 -20.62
C LEU A 152 5.99 6.47 -21.33
N THR A 153 5.22 6.75 -22.37
CA THR A 153 5.16 8.11 -22.94
C THR A 153 4.30 8.98 -22.03
N VAL A 154 4.88 10.03 -21.46
CA VAL A 154 4.22 10.97 -20.55
C VAL A 154 4.13 12.35 -21.21
N THR A 155 2.93 12.92 -21.22
CA THR A 155 2.66 14.22 -21.83
C THR A 155 3.49 15.30 -21.14
N GLY A 156 4.25 16.05 -21.93
CA GLY A 156 5.07 17.15 -21.44
C GLY A 156 6.39 16.73 -20.78
N ALA A 157 6.73 15.45 -20.71
CA ALA A 157 8.04 15.00 -20.24
C ALA A 157 9.19 15.48 -21.14
N THR A 158 10.36 15.71 -20.55
CA THR A 158 11.56 16.19 -21.28
C THR A 158 12.06 15.17 -22.30
N THR A 159 11.95 13.89 -21.98
CA THR A 159 12.36 12.78 -22.84
C THR A 159 11.28 11.72 -22.83
N ASN A 160 10.93 11.23 -24.03
CA ASN A 160 9.95 10.18 -24.22
C ASN A 160 10.52 9.06 -25.11
N PRO A 161 10.16 7.78 -24.85
CA PRO A 161 9.45 7.33 -23.66
C PRO A 161 10.30 7.52 -22.40
N CYS A 162 9.67 7.80 -21.25
CA CYS A 162 10.36 7.74 -19.97
C CYS A 162 10.63 6.27 -19.65
N VAL A 163 11.87 5.90 -19.29
CA VAL A 163 12.27 4.51 -19.01
C VAL A 163 12.76 4.38 -17.56
N GLY A 164 12.22 3.40 -16.83
CA GLY A 164 12.37 3.22 -15.39
C GLY A 164 11.30 3.95 -14.59
N LEU A 165 10.89 3.38 -13.46
CA LEU A 165 9.77 3.90 -12.67
C LEU A 165 9.95 5.37 -12.26
N GLN A 166 11.08 5.74 -11.65
CA GLN A 166 11.30 7.11 -11.18
C GLN A 166 11.34 8.12 -12.34
N ASN A 167 11.84 7.73 -13.52
CA ASN A 167 11.83 8.61 -14.69
C ASN A 167 10.42 8.85 -15.22
N ILE A 168 9.53 7.85 -15.15
CA ILE A 168 8.10 8.02 -15.46
C ILE A 168 7.48 9.04 -14.48
N LEU A 169 7.76 8.88 -13.19
CA LEU A 169 7.26 9.81 -12.16
C LEU A 169 7.81 11.23 -12.31
N PHE A 170 9.07 11.40 -12.74
CA PHE A 170 9.61 12.71 -13.13
C PHE A 170 8.91 13.32 -14.35
N GLY A 171 8.35 12.51 -15.24
CA GLY A 171 7.43 12.97 -16.28
C GLY A 171 6.16 13.57 -15.69
N PHE A 172 5.48 12.84 -14.81
CA PHE A 172 4.24 13.26 -14.16
C PHE A 172 4.41 14.46 -13.22
N LYS A 173 5.59 14.60 -12.59
CA LYS A 173 6.01 15.76 -11.77
C LYS A 173 5.77 17.09 -12.46
N ARG A 174 5.77 17.14 -13.79
CA ARG A 174 5.56 18.39 -14.55
C ARG A 174 4.11 18.88 -14.51
N GLY A 175 3.16 18.04 -14.11
CA GLY A 175 1.74 18.38 -13.98
C GLY A 175 1.03 18.62 -15.32
N LEU A 176 1.56 18.06 -16.42
CA LEU A 176 1.03 18.25 -17.79
C LEU A 176 0.30 17.02 -18.34
N ASP A 177 0.49 15.86 -17.71
CA ASP A 177 -0.28 14.65 -18.03
C ASP A 177 -1.40 14.49 -17.00
N ASN A 178 -2.64 14.54 -17.47
CA ASN A 178 -3.83 14.43 -16.62
C ASN A 178 -4.39 13.01 -16.59
N ARG A 179 -3.81 12.06 -17.32
CA ARG A 179 -4.27 10.68 -17.27
C ARG A 179 -4.06 10.13 -15.86
N PRO A 180 -5.03 9.40 -15.29
CA PRO A 180 -4.81 8.68 -14.04
C PRO A 180 -3.71 7.64 -14.24
N LEU A 181 -2.65 7.70 -13.44
CA LEU A 181 -1.60 6.68 -13.45
C LEU A 181 -1.88 5.65 -12.36
N ILE A 182 -1.83 4.37 -12.70
CA ILE A 182 -1.86 3.27 -11.73
C ILE A 182 -0.56 2.49 -11.89
N VAL A 183 0.27 2.49 -10.84
CA VAL A 183 1.50 1.72 -10.77
C VAL A 183 1.24 0.49 -9.92
N ARG A 184 1.38 -0.70 -10.52
CA ARG A 184 1.20 -1.99 -9.85
C ARG A 184 2.55 -2.64 -9.57
N LEU A 185 2.90 -2.78 -8.30
CA LEU A 185 4.10 -3.45 -7.83
C LEU A 185 3.86 -4.95 -7.66
N ILE A 186 4.76 -5.76 -8.20
CA ILE A 186 4.68 -7.22 -8.19
C ILE A 186 5.95 -7.80 -7.57
N GLY A 187 5.77 -8.50 -6.45
CA GLY A 187 6.84 -9.19 -5.75
C GLY A 187 7.73 -8.24 -4.92
N ASN A 188 8.85 -8.77 -4.44
CA ASN A 188 9.85 -8.02 -3.68
C ASN A 188 10.73 -7.20 -4.62
N ILE A 189 10.72 -5.87 -4.48
CA ILE A 189 11.40 -4.93 -5.36
C ILE A 189 12.47 -4.18 -4.55
N THR A 190 13.72 -4.38 -4.94
CA THR A 190 14.88 -3.70 -4.34
C THR A 190 15.19 -2.39 -5.07
N ASP A 191 16.20 -1.65 -4.61
CA ASP A 191 16.65 -0.37 -5.18
C ASP A 191 16.72 -0.34 -6.72
N MET A 192 16.36 0.81 -7.28
CA MET A 192 16.31 1.07 -8.72
C MET A 192 17.52 1.92 -9.15
N ASN A 193 17.81 1.93 -10.44
CA ASN A 193 18.94 2.70 -10.98
C ASN A 193 18.75 4.22 -10.82
N VAL A 194 17.49 4.68 -10.81
CA VAL A 194 17.13 6.08 -10.66
C VAL A 194 16.17 6.20 -9.49
N MET A 195 16.59 6.94 -8.47
CA MET A 195 15.86 7.21 -7.23
C MET A 195 16.25 8.61 -6.77
N ASP A 196 15.40 9.26 -5.97
CA ASP A 196 15.71 10.58 -5.39
C ASP A 196 15.91 10.43 -3.88
N GLY A 197 17.16 10.55 -3.45
CA GLY A 197 17.56 10.35 -2.05
C GLY A 197 17.40 8.90 -1.57
N GLY A 198 17.36 7.93 -2.49
CA GLY A 198 17.10 6.52 -2.16
C GLY A 198 15.62 6.14 -2.08
N ASP A 199 14.69 7.08 -2.29
CA ASP A 199 13.25 6.82 -2.33
C ASP A 199 12.69 6.88 -3.74
N ILE A 200 11.47 6.33 -3.87
CA ILE A 200 10.58 6.67 -4.97
C ILE A 200 9.80 7.94 -4.61
N VAL A 201 9.98 8.97 -5.43
CA VAL A 201 9.36 10.28 -5.21
C VAL A 201 8.23 10.50 -6.21
N ILE A 202 7.04 10.76 -5.68
CA ILE A 202 5.85 11.10 -6.46
C ILE A 202 5.57 12.59 -6.27
N GLU A 203 5.54 13.31 -7.39
CA GLU A 203 5.13 14.70 -7.46
C GLU A 203 4.20 14.83 -8.67
N ASN A 204 3.25 15.76 -8.63
CA ASN A 204 2.46 16.11 -9.82
C ASN A 204 2.17 17.60 -9.95
N LYS A 205 2.95 18.45 -9.26
CA LYS A 205 2.79 19.90 -9.24
C LYS A 205 1.40 20.33 -8.75
N ASN A 206 0.90 19.66 -7.72
CA ASN A 206 -0.44 19.81 -7.15
C ASN A 206 -1.53 19.77 -8.22
N ASN A 207 -1.37 18.94 -9.23
CA ASN A 207 -2.30 18.86 -10.35
C ASN A 207 -3.61 18.20 -9.92
N ALA A 208 -4.60 19.02 -9.59
CA ALA A 208 -5.95 18.60 -9.23
C ALA A 208 -6.69 17.82 -10.33
N SER A 209 -6.25 17.91 -11.59
CA SER A 209 -6.85 17.19 -12.73
C SER A 209 -6.16 15.85 -13.00
N GLY A 210 -4.99 15.61 -12.40
CA GLY A 210 -4.26 14.35 -12.46
C GLY A 210 -4.47 13.53 -11.19
N SER A 211 -4.07 12.26 -11.23
CA SER A 211 -4.07 11.38 -10.05
C SER A 211 -3.11 10.22 -10.26
N ILE A 212 -2.56 9.71 -9.16
CA ILE A 212 -1.60 8.60 -9.18
C ILE A 212 -1.98 7.61 -8.07
N THR A 213 -2.14 6.34 -8.42
CA THR A 213 -2.18 5.23 -7.46
C THR A 213 -0.86 4.47 -7.53
N PHE A 214 -0.31 4.17 -6.37
CA PHE A 214 0.83 3.28 -6.18
C PHE A 214 0.34 2.09 -5.35
N GLU A 215 0.17 0.92 -5.99
CA GLU A 215 -0.46 -0.24 -5.36
C GLU A 215 0.36 -1.53 -5.51
N GLY A 216 0.27 -2.40 -4.51
CA GLY A 216 0.82 -3.75 -4.60
C GLY A 216 -0.17 -4.77 -5.14
N VAL A 217 0.34 -5.80 -5.83
CA VAL A 217 -0.45 -6.91 -6.36
C VAL A 217 -0.34 -8.13 -5.45
N GLY A 218 -1.48 -8.63 -4.97
CA GLY A 218 -1.56 -9.81 -4.10
C GLY A 218 -0.98 -9.55 -2.71
N ASN A 219 -0.18 -10.50 -2.21
CA ASN A 219 0.30 -10.51 -0.81
C ASN A 219 1.83 -10.54 -0.68
N ASP A 220 2.54 -10.13 -1.73
CA ASP A 220 4.00 -10.24 -1.84
C ASP A 220 4.65 -9.01 -2.50
N ALA A 221 3.92 -7.90 -2.63
CA ALA A 221 4.44 -6.65 -3.16
C ALA A 221 5.18 -5.88 -2.06
N VAL A 222 6.51 -5.83 -2.17
CA VAL A 222 7.37 -5.24 -1.13
C VAL A 222 8.32 -4.21 -1.71
N CYS A 223 8.36 -3.03 -1.09
CA CYS A 223 9.39 -2.01 -1.26
C CYS A 223 10.53 -2.32 -0.27
N ASN A 224 11.66 -2.82 -0.77
CA ASN A 224 12.76 -3.31 0.06
C ASN A 224 14.01 -2.47 -0.12
N GLY A 225 14.38 -1.73 0.91
CA GLY A 225 15.47 -0.75 0.86
C GLY A 225 14.99 0.69 0.78
N TRP A 226 13.74 0.92 0.37
CA TRP A 226 13.26 2.25 -0.02
C TRP A 226 11.80 2.51 0.36
N GLY A 227 11.49 3.79 0.62
CA GLY A 227 10.15 4.28 0.90
C GLY A 227 9.54 5.07 -0.25
N VAL A 228 8.31 5.54 -0.06
CA VAL A 228 7.61 6.43 -1.00
C VAL A 228 7.48 7.82 -0.39
N ARG A 229 7.95 8.81 -1.12
CA ARG A 229 7.94 10.20 -0.68
C ARG A 229 7.08 11.08 -1.59
N LEU A 230 6.18 11.85 -1.00
CA LEU A 230 5.27 12.76 -1.70
C LEU A 230 5.70 14.22 -1.50
N LYS A 231 5.80 14.96 -2.62
CA LYS A 231 6.07 16.40 -2.63
C LYS A 231 5.23 17.07 -3.70
N TYR A 232 4.61 18.21 -3.39
CA TYR A 232 3.79 18.98 -4.32
C TYR A 232 2.82 18.09 -5.09
N ALA A 233 2.14 17.19 -4.38
CA ALA A 233 1.31 16.14 -4.96
C ALA A 233 -0.17 16.31 -4.57
N SER A 234 -1.06 16.11 -5.52
CA SER A 234 -2.51 16.11 -5.31
C SER A 234 -3.15 14.82 -5.84
N ASN A 235 -4.18 14.31 -5.17
CA ASN A 235 -4.93 13.08 -5.55
C ASN A 235 -4.06 11.82 -5.62
N ILE A 236 -3.37 11.48 -4.54
CA ILE A 236 -2.49 10.31 -4.48
C ILE A 236 -3.10 9.21 -3.62
N GLU A 237 -3.06 7.98 -4.10
CA GLU A 237 -3.44 6.77 -3.37
C GLU A 237 -2.22 5.85 -3.25
N ILE A 238 -1.92 5.35 -2.06
CA ILE A 238 -0.84 4.39 -1.81
C ILE A 238 -1.44 3.22 -1.03
N ARG A 239 -1.41 2.00 -1.61
CA ARG A 239 -2.11 0.87 -1.01
C ARG A 239 -1.52 -0.52 -1.23
N ASN A 240 -1.80 -1.42 -0.29
CA ASN A 240 -1.45 -2.84 -0.40
C ASN A 240 0.05 -3.09 -0.62
N LEU A 241 0.90 -2.27 0.02
CA LEU A 241 2.35 -2.40 -0.03
C LEU A 241 2.90 -2.83 1.32
N ALA A 242 3.95 -3.65 1.29
CA ALA A 242 4.85 -3.79 2.42
C ALA A 242 6.09 -2.91 2.22
N THR A 243 6.61 -2.30 3.29
CA THR A 243 7.93 -1.65 3.29
C THR A 243 8.85 -2.33 4.29
N MET A 244 10.12 -2.53 3.93
CA MET A 244 11.12 -3.05 4.86
C MET A 244 12.52 -2.54 4.52
N ASN A 245 13.39 -2.52 5.53
CA ASN A 245 14.79 -2.16 5.40
C ASN A 245 15.01 -0.78 4.74
N VAL A 246 14.09 0.17 4.91
CA VAL A 246 14.22 1.52 4.33
C VAL A 246 15.53 2.14 4.82
N ASN A 247 16.39 2.52 3.87
CA ASN A 247 17.73 3.08 4.11
C ASN A 247 17.94 4.42 3.40
N SER A 248 16.87 4.98 2.85
CA SER A 248 16.90 6.24 2.12
C SER A 248 17.31 7.40 3.03
N THR A 249 17.71 8.52 2.42
CA THR A 249 18.07 9.73 3.16
C THR A 249 16.91 10.27 4.00
N ALA A 250 15.66 10.10 3.55
CA ALA A 250 14.49 10.48 4.34
C ALA A 250 14.20 9.50 5.46
N GLY A 251 14.46 8.21 5.24
CA GLY A 251 14.26 7.15 6.24
C GLY A 251 12.79 6.78 6.50
N ASP A 252 11.85 7.52 5.90
CA ASP A 252 10.41 7.32 6.06
C ASP A 252 9.92 6.15 5.17
N ASP A 253 9.06 5.24 5.66
CA ASP A 253 8.39 4.26 4.79
C ASP A 253 7.46 4.96 3.79
N PHE A 254 6.61 5.85 4.30
CA PHE A 254 5.71 6.71 3.56
C PHE A 254 5.80 8.15 4.08
N GLY A 255 6.48 9.02 3.34
CA GLY A 255 6.74 10.40 3.76
C GLY A 255 5.98 11.43 2.93
N MET A 256 4.96 12.08 3.51
CA MET A 256 4.33 13.27 2.95
C MET A 256 5.14 14.50 3.38
N GLN A 257 6.06 15.00 2.54
CA GLN A 257 7.08 15.94 3.02
C GLN A 257 6.83 17.42 2.72
N GLN A 258 6.12 17.75 1.63
CA GLN A 258 6.02 19.14 1.16
C GLN A 258 4.71 19.37 0.40
N ASP A 259 3.80 20.16 0.96
CA ASP A 259 2.64 20.76 0.27
C ASP A 259 1.84 19.76 -0.58
N ASN A 260 1.39 18.67 0.04
CA ASN A 260 0.51 17.70 -0.61
C ASN A 260 -0.95 17.87 -0.17
N ASP A 261 -1.90 17.47 -1.02
CA ASP A 261 -3.33 17.51 -0.72
C ASP A 261 -4.09 16.29 -1.27
N HIS A 262 -5.14 15.86 -0.56
CA HIS A 262 -5.99 14.71 -0.96
C HIS A 262 -5.17 13.43 -1.15
N ILE A 263 -4.60 12.95 -0.05
CA ILE A 263 -3.71 11.78 0.01
C ILE A 263 -4.36 10.66 0.80
N TRP A 264 -4.42 9.46 0.23
CA TRP A 264 -4.94 8.28 0.90
C TRP A 264 -3.88 7.18 0.96
N VAL A 265 -3.40 6.87 2.16
CA VAL A 265 -2.44 5.78 2.40
C VAL A 265 -3.14 4.69 3.20
N HIS A 266 -3.40 3.53 2.58
CA HIS A 266 -4.21 2.52 3.23
C HIS A 266 -3.86 1.07 2.92
N ASN A 267 -4.19 0.16 3.84
CA ASN A 267 -3.91 -1.27 3.68
C ASN A 267 -2.42 -1.59 3.43
N ASN A 268 -1.51 -0.80 3.99
CA ASN A 268 -0.07 -1.05 3.89
C ASN A 268 0.48 -1.70 5.17
N GLU A 269 1.58 -2.42 5.04
CA GLU A 269 2.32 -3.05 6.13
C GLU A 269 3.72 -2.41 6.23
N MET A 270 3.99 -1.76 7.36
CA MET A 270 5.24 -1.04 7.61
C MET A 270 6.04 -1.81 8.64
N PHE A 271 7.09 -2.48 8.18
CA PHE A 271 8.06 -3.14 9.05
C PHE A 271 9.14 -2.14 9.49
N TYR A 272 9.93 -2.48 10.52
CA TYR A 272 11.00 -1.60 10.98
C TYR A 272 12.02 -1.28 9.87
N GLY A 273 12.50 -0.04 9.87
CA GLY A 273 13.53 0.44 8.96
C GLY A 273 14.95 0.09 9.42
N ASN A 274 15.95 0.52 8.64
CA ASN A 274 17.34 0.39 9.08
C ASN A 274 17.66 1.34 10.24
N ALA A 275 18.56 0.91 11.13
CA ALA A 275 18.99 1.74 12.24
C ALA A 275 19.60 3.07 11.74
N GLY A 276 19.03 4.19 12.17
CA GLY A 276 19.54 5.53 11.89
C GLY A 276 20.62 5.97 12.89
N SER A 277 21.01 7.24 12.82
CA SER A 277 22.09 7.80 13.66
C SER A 277 21.63 8.21 15.05
N ASP A 278 20.35 8.55 15.21
CA ASP A 278 19.81 8.97 16.50
C ASP A 278 19.48 7.77 17.40
N ALA A 279 19.55 7.96 18.72
CA ALA A 279 19.30 6.88 19.68
C ALA A 279 17.86 6.32 19.60
N ASP A 280 16.89 7.11 19.12
CA ASP A 280 15.51 6.69 18.90
C ASP A 280 15.24 6.16 17.48
N GLN A 281 16.28 5.99 16.66
CA GLN A 281 16.22 5.48 15.28
C GLN A 281 16.68 4.03 15.14
N ILE A 282 16.81 3.26 16.24
CA ILE A 282 17.27 1.86 16.22
C ILE A 282 16.39 0.98 15.30
N LYS A 283 15.11 1.34 15.13
CA LYS A 283 14.12 0.64 14.31
C LYS A 283 13.68 1.44 13.06
N GLY A 284 14.53 2.33 12.54
CA GLY A 284 14.19 3.25 11.44
C GLY A 284 13.88 4.69 11.88
N ASP A 285 13.68 5.58 10.91
CA ASP A 285 13.11 6.91 11.16
C ASP A 285 11.57 6.82 11.32
N GLY A 286 10.77 7.62 10.60
CA GLY A 286 9.32 7.53 10.62
C GLY A 286 8.81 6.35 9.80
N ALA A 287 7.69 5.73 10.16
CA ALA A 287 6.98 4.86 9.22
C ALA A 287 6.13 5.73 8.28
N LEU A 288 5.09 6.36 8.81
CA LEU A 288 4.18 7.21 8.04
C LEU A 288 4.21 8.65 8.58
N ASP A 289 5.08 9.48 8.02
CA ASP A 289 5.26 10.86 8.45
C ASP A 289 4.52 11.84 7.53
N ASN A 290 3.80 12.79 8.11
CA ASN A 290 3.17 13.89 7.40
C ASN A 290 3.67 15.24 7.89
N LYS A 291 4.38 15.94 7.01
CA LYS A 291 5.07 17.21 7.24
C LYS A 291 4.57 18.18 6.14
N GLY A 292 3.67 19.09 6.50
CA GLY A 292 3.16 20.12 5.60
C GLY A 292 2.14 19.66 4.54
N SER A 293 1.39 18.58 4.77
CA SER A 293 0.32 18.13 3.85
C SER A 293 -1.03 18.05 4.53
N THR A 294 -2.10 18.32 3.79
CA THR A 294 -3.47 18.37 4.34
C THR A 294 -4.45 17.50 3.55
N TYR A 295 -5.65 17.32 4.08
CA TYR A 295 -6.67 16.43 3.52
C TYR A 295 -6.08 15.04 3.29
N CYS A 296 -5.49 14.48 4.34
CA CYS A 296 -4.91 13.14 4.31
C CYS A 296 -5.78 12.16 5.10
N THR A 297 -5.80 10.91 4.66
CA THR A 297 -6.40 9.79 5.41
C THR A 297 -5.43 8.63 5.40
N PHE A 298 -5.15 8.13 6.60
CA PHE A 298 -4.28 6.98 6.82
C PHE A 298 -5.10 5.88 7.48
N SER A 299 -5.37 4.80 6.76
CA SER A 299 -6.33 3.81 7.23
C SER A 299 -6.00 2.36 6.94
N TYR A 300 -6.44 1.45 7.81
CA TYR A 300 -6.18 0.00 7.66
C TYR A 300 -4.69 -0.34 7.50
N ASN A 301 -3.79 0.52 7.95
CA ASN A 301 -2.37 0.26 7.89
C ASN A 301 -1.90 -0.50 9.12
N HIS A 302 -0.88 -1.33 8.96
CA HIS A 302 -0.26 -2.08 10.03
C HIS A 302 1.17 -1.60 10.25
N PHE A 303 1.42 -1.08 11.44
CA PHE A 303 2.74 -0.65 11.89
C PHE A 303 3.31 -1.76 12.78
N TRP A 304 4.22 -2.57 12.24
CA TRP A 304 4.79 -3.71 12.93
C TRP A 304 6.15 -3.35 13.53
N ASP A 305 6.22 -3.35 14.86
CA ASP A 305 7.46 -3.12 15.63
C ASP A 305 8.18 -1.82 15.27
N SER A 306 7.46 -0.80 14.78
CA SER A 306 8.05 0.47 14.36
C SER A 306 8.46 1.32 15.57
N GLY A 307 9.64 1.94 15.53
CA GLY A 307 10.11 2.82 16.61
C GLY A 307 9.36 4.16 16.66
N LYS A 308 9.17 4.78 15.49
CA LYS A 308 8.45 6.04 15.32
C LYS A 308 7.38 5.86 14.26
N CYS A 309 6.14 5.62 14.67
CA CYS A 309 5.08 5.27 13.72
C CYS A 309 4.68 6.44 12.82
N SER A 310 4.28 7.57 13.39
CA SER A 310 3.74 8.68 12.59
C SER A 310 3.88 10.03 13.28
N LEU A 311 4.78 10.86 12.74
CA LEU A 311 4.80 12.29 13.03
C LEU A 311 3.80 13.02 12.13
N LEU A 312 2.92 13.80 12.75
CA LEU A 312 2.00 14.71 12.07
C LEU A 312 2.35 16.15 12.45
N GLY A 313 3.04 16.84 11.55
CA GLY A 313 3.48 18.21 11.74
C GLY A 313 4.92 18.35 12.24
N LEU A 314 5.60 19.33 11.67
CA LEU A 314 7.00 19.67 11.97
C LEU A 314 7.14 21.13 12.39
N SER A 315 6.76 22.05 11.52
CA SER A 315 7.00 23.50 11.68
C SER A 315 6.03 24.33 10.81
N GLU A 316 4.76 23.95 10.79
CA GLU A 316 3.75 24.56 9.93
C GLU A 316 3.41 26.01 10.32
N ASP A 317 3.69 26.42 11.56
CA ASP A 317 3.44 27.78 12.09
C ASP A 317 2.00 28.30 11.88
N THR A 318 1.04 27.40 11.66
CA THR A 318 -0.39 27.66 11.50
C THR A 318 -1.19 26.47 11.98
N THR A 319 -2.42 26.70 12.45
CA THR A 319 -3.40 25.64 12.79
C THR A 319 -4.59 25.60 11.84
N VAL A 320 -4.57 26.45 10.80
CA VAL A 320 -5.67 26.60 9.84
C VAL A 320 -5.45 25.69 8.63
N GLY A 321 -6.48 24.94 8.24
CA GLY A 321 -6.44 24.16 6.99
C GLY A 321 -5.62 22.88 7.10
N LEU A 322 -5.31 22.41 8.32
CA LEU A 322 -4.48 21.25 8.60
C LEU A 322 -5.34 20.10 9.16
N TYR A 323 -5.87 19.26 8.26
CA TYR A 323 -6.86 18.22 8.61
C TYR A 323 -6.42 16.83 8.17
N VAL A 324 -6.37 15.89 9.11
CA VAL A 324 -5.94 14.50 8.85
C VAL A 324 -6.83 13.50 9.61
N THR A 325 -7.09 12.36 8.98
CA THR A 325 -7.82 11.23 9.59
C THR A 325 -6.91 10.01 9.73
N TYR A 326 -6.95 9.36 10.89
CA TYR A 326 -6.39 8.03 11.13
C TYR A 326 -7.51 7.08 11.51
N HIS A 327 -7.73 6.00 10.74
CA HIS A 327 -8.72 5.00 11.15
C HIS A 327 -8.40 3.56 10.83
N HIS A 328 -8.81 2.65 11.73
CA HIS A 328 -8.63 1.20 11.56
C HIS A 328 -7.18 0.76 11.35
N ASN A 329 -6.21 1.59 11.76
CA ASN A 329 -4.81 1.19 11.75
C ASN A 329 -4.52 0.26 12.94
N TRP A 330 -3.55 -0.63 12.75
CA TRP A 330 -3.02 -1.49 13.79
C TRP A 330 -1.59 -1.05 14.14
N PHE A 331 -1.42 -0.55 15.36
CA PHE A 331 -0.13 -0.22 15.94
C PHE A 331 0.33 -1.40 16.81
N ASP A 332 1.27 -2.18 16.31
CA ASP A 332 1.57 -3.53 16.80
C ASP A 332 3.00 -3.63 17.33
N HIS A 333 3.13 -3.72 18.66
CA HIS A 333 4.41 -3.76 19.39
C HIS A 333 5.37 -2.60 19.05
N SER A 334 4.80 -1.46 18.67
CA SER A 334 5.53 -0.25 18.28
C SER A 334 5.84 0.67 19.47
N ASP A 335 6.80 1.57 19.31
CA ASP A 335 7.30 2.35 20.44
C ASP A 335 6.56 3.67 20.66
N SER A 336 6.49 4.55 19.65
CA SER A 336 5.97 5.92 19.82
C SER A 336 5.34 6.53 18.57
N ARG A 337 4.74 7.72 18.74
CA ARG A 337 4.14 8.57 17.69
C ARG A 337 2.92 7.90 17.01
N HIS A 338 1.82 7.70 17.73
CA HIS A 338 0.64 6.98 17.19
C HIS A 338 -0.67 7.79 17.08
N PRO A 339 -0.73 8.92 16.36
CA PRO A 339 0.38 9.77 15.89
C PRO A 339 0.92 10.69 17.00
N ARG A 340 2.09 11.32 16.78
CA ARG A 340 2.49 12.55 17.50
C ARG A 340 2.09 13.75 16.65
N VAL A 341 1.21 14.59 17.16
CA VAL A 341 0.59 15.69 16.40
C VAL A 341 1.05 17.04 16.91
N ARG A 342 1.50 17.89 16.00
CA ARG A 342 1.74 19.34 16.16
C ARG A 342 0.77 20.09 15.27
N PHE A 343 0.19 21.22 15.68
CA PHE A 343 -0.63 22.11 14.83
C PHE A 343 -1.94 21.57 14.22
N TYR A 344 -1.99 20.32 13.74
CA TYR A 344 -3.10 19.74 12.99
C TYR A 344 -4.34 19.50 13.86
N SER A 345 -5.50 19.53 13.21
CA SER A 345 -6.72 18.89 13.67
C SER A 345 -6.78 17.45 13.16
N ALA A 346 -6.70 16.47 14.06
CA ALA A 346 -6.66 15.06 13.72
C ALA A 346 -7.87 14.30 14.31
N HIS A 347 -8.57 13.54 13.47
CA HIS A 347 -9.56 12.56 13.92
C HIS A 347 -8.94 11.17 13.89
N ILE A 348 -8.85 10.54 15.06
CA ILE A 348 -8.15 9.27 15.27
C ILE A 348 -9.16 8.29 15.83
N TYR A 349 -9.66 7.36 15.01
CA TYR A 349 -10.75 6.47 15.42
C TYR A 349 -10.65 5.01 14.98
N ASN A 350 -11.24 4.10 15.75
CA ASN A 350 -11.25 2.65 15.48
C ASN A 350 -9.85 2.04 15.26
N ASN A 351 -8.78 2.67 15.73
CA ASN A 351 -7.45 2.09 15.63
C ASN A 351 -7.23 1.10 16.77
N TYR A 352 -6.41 0.08 16.51
CA TYR A 352 -6.02 -0.91 17.47
C TYR A 352 -4.56 -0.70 17.88
N TYR A 353 -4.34 -0.49 19.17
CA TYR A 353 -3.03 -0.29 19.76
C TYR A 353 -2.70 -1.49 20.63
N ASP A 354 -1.63 -2.21 20.33
CA ASP A 354 -1.22 -3.39 21.09
C ASP A 354 0.26 -3.35 21.41
N GLY A 355 0.60 -3.36 22.70
CA GLY A 355 2.00 -3.42 23.13
C GLY A 355 2.78 -2.12 22.92
N VAL A 356 2.12 -0.96 22.95
CA VAL A 356 2.77 0.34 22.78
C VAL A 356 3.73 0.65 23.94
N SER A 357 5.02 0.78 23.64
CA SER A 357 6.08 0.81 24.67
C SER A 357 6.27 2.18 25.34
N LYS A 358 6.14 3.30 24.60
CA LYS A 358 6.34 4.66 25.14
C LYS A 358 5.00 5.38 25.35
N TYR A 359 4.29 5.69 24.26
CA TYR A 359 2.99 6.39 24.29
C TYR A 359 2.20 6.20 22.98
N GLY A 360 0.86 6.27 23.07
CA GLY A 360 -0.07 6.18 21.94
C GLY A 360 -0.24 7.53 21.22
N ALA A 361 -1.46 8.06 21.21
CA ALA A 361 -1.77 9.34 20.57
C ALA A 361 -1.21 10.51 21.39
N GLY A 362 -0.42 11.38 20.75
CA GLY A 362 0.29 12.48 21.40
C GLY A 362 -0.10 13.84 20.83
N SER A 363 -0.42 14.83 21.67
CA SER A 363 -0.78 16.19 21.27
C SER A 363 0.21 17.23 21.79
N THR A 364 0.80 18.00 20.87
CA THR A 364 1.72 19.11 21.13
C THR A 364 1.42 20.31 20.22
N SER A 365 2.11 21.43 20.41
CA SER A 365 2.16 22.63 19.58
C SER A 365 0.77 23.09 19.09
N GLY A 366 -0.18 23.21 20.03
CA GLY A 366 -1.54 23.69 19.74
C GLY A 366 -2.40 22.77 18.87
N SER A 367 -1.99 21.51 18.65
CA SER A 367 -2.80 20.52 17.92
C SER A 367 -4.13 20.22 18.60
N SER A 368 -5.09 19.70 17.82
CA SER A 368 -6.42 19.30 18.29
C SER A 368 -6.74 17.88 17.85
N LEU A 369 -6.83 16.96 18.80
CA LEU A 369 -7.10 15.55 18.52
C LEU A 369 -8.50 15.19 19.00
N PHE A 370 -9.28 14.57 18.13
CA PHE A 370 -10.45 13.80 18.52
C PHE A 370 -10.11 12.32 18.46
N VAL A 371 -10.00 11.69 19.63
CA VAL A 371 -9.62 10.29 19.80
C VAL A 371 -10.87 9.50 20.17
N GLU A 372 -11.37 8.67 19.26
CA GLU A 372 -12.71 8.07 19.34
C GLU A 372 -12.70 6.56 19.07
N ASN A 373 -13.32 5.76 19.93
CA ASN A 373 -13.54 4.32 19.68
C ASN A 373 -12.26 3.52 19.34
N ASN A 374 -11.10 3.94 19.83
CA ASN A 374 -9.87 3.16 19.67
C ASN A 374 -9.81 2.08 20.75
N TYR A 375 -9.04 1.02 20.52
CA TYR A 375 -8.82 -0.02 21.52
C TYR A 375 -7.35 -0.09 21.91
N PHE A 376 -7.06 0.12 23.20
CA PHE A 376 -5.70 0.12 23.74
C PHE A 376 -5.44 -1.12 24.59
N ARG A 377 -4.65 -2.05 24.06
CA ARG A 377 -4.14 -3.22 24.77
C ARG A 377 -2.66 -3.01 25.12
N ASN A 378 -2.28 -3.36 26.34
CA ASN A 378 -0.89 -3.30 26.82
C ASN A 378 -0.18 -1.95 26.55
N SER A 379 -0.92 -0.85 26.63
CA SER A 379 -0.44 0.49 26.29
C SER A 379 -0.48 1.36 27.54
N LYS A 380 0.66 1.51 28.23
CA LYS A 380 0.73 2.20 29.54
C LYS A 380 0.31 3.66 29.49
N ARG A 381 0.57 4.32 28.35
CA ARG A 381 0.24 5.73 28.10
C ARG A 381 -0.56 5.83 26.79
N PRO A 382 -1.87 5.52 26.81
CA PRO A 382 -2.67 5.45 25.59
C PRO A 382 -2.78 6.81 24.88
N MET A 383 -2.83 7.89 25.66
CA MET A 383 -2.88 9.27 25.18
C MET A 383 -1.98 10.17 26.04
N MET A 384 -1.34 11.16 25.42
CA MET A 384 -0.46 12.11 26.09
C MET A 384 -0.65 13.52 25.53
N ILE A 385 -0.68 14.52 26.40
CA ILE A 385 -0.57 15.93 26.02
C ILE A 385 0.76 16.44 26.57
N SER A 386 1.53 17.10 25.72
CA SER A 386 2.84 17.64 26.08
C SER A 386 2.74 18.56 27.29
N MET A 387 3.67 18.43 28.24
CA MET A 387 3.79 19.28 29.43
C MET A 387 2.57 19.24 30.37
N GLN A 388 1.73 18.19 30.29
CA GLN A 388 0.52 18.05 31.11
C GLN A 388 0.38 16.66 31.74
N GLY A 389 -0.30 16.61 32.89
CA GLY A 389 -0.70 15.37 33.55
C GLY A 389 0.45 14.40 33.77
N THR A 390 0.31 13.18 33.24
CA THR A 390 1.31 12.11 33.35
C THR A 390 2.64 12.43 32.67
N ASP A 391 2.70 13.43 31.79
CA ASP A 391 3.94 13.83 31.14
C ASP A 391 4.86 14.67 32.04
N VAL A 392 4.33 15.29 33.09
CA VAL A 392 5.15 16.06 34.04
C VAL A 392 5.14 15.43 35.43
N TRP A 393 4.53 14.27 35.60
CA TRP A 393 4.47 13.59 36.90
C TRP A 393 5.81 12.97 37.28
N SER A 394 6.39 13.42 38.40
CA SER A 394 7.59 12.82 38.98
C SER A 394 7.23 11.83 40.09
N SER A 395 7.55 10.56 39.87
CA SER A 395 7.32 9.50 40.87
C SER A 395 8.24 9.66 42.10
N SER A 396 9.41 10.27 41.96
CA SER A 396 10.32 10.50 43.10
C SER A 396 9.85 11.68 43.96
N LYS A 397 9.33 12.74 43.35
CA LYS A 397 8.81 13.91 44.06
C LYS A 397 7.34 13.76 44.49
N GLN A 398 6.62 12.76 43.96
CA GLN A 398 5.17 12.59 44.13
C GLN A 398 4.40 13.89 43.78
N ALA A 399 4.88 14.59 42.76
CA ALA A 399 4.35 15.87 42.33
C ALA A 399 4.67 16.12 40.85
N ASN A 400 3.97 17.08 40.24
CA ASN A 400 4.31 17.56 38.90
C ASN A 400 5.64 18.33 38.96
N ASP A 401 6.55 18.01 38.04
CA ASP A 401 7.90 18.56 37.93
C ASP A 401 8.19 18.94 36.46
N PRO A 402 7.63 20.05 35.96
CA PRO A 402 7.76 20.44 34.55
C PRO A 402 9.20 20.73 34.10
N VAL A 403 10.13 20.93 35.05
CA VAL A 403 11.56 21.20 34.78
C VAL A 403 12.29 19.92 34.38
N ASN A 404 11.78 18.76 34.79
CA ASN A 404 12.31 17.46 34.41
C ASN A 404 11.33 16.84 33.41
N VAL A 405 11.45 17.26 32.15
CA VAL A 405 10.57 16.84 31.05
C VAL A 405 10.33 15.34 31.11
N GLY A 406 9.06 14.90 31.03
CA GLY A 406 8.74 13.50 31.16
C GLY A 406 8.93 12.70 29.87
N THR A 407 7.96 11.84 29.56
CA THR A 407 8.15 10.77 28.58
C THR A 407 7.87 11.22 27.14
N PHE A 408 7.14 12.31 26.92
CA PHE A 408 6.61 12.67 25.62
C PHE A 408 7.33 13.84 24.93
N SER A 409 7.25 15.07 25.44
CA SER A 409 7.91 16.24 24.84
C SER A 409 8.00 17.43 25.80
N ASP A 410 8.89 18.38 25.48
CA ASP A 410 9.01 19.73 26.09
C ASP A 410 8.24 20.83 25.33
N GLU A 411 7.47 20.47 24.30
CA GLU A 411 6.76 21.44 23.46
C GLU A 411 5.49 21.93 24.17
N ASP A 412 4.95 23.06 23.72
CA ASP A 412 3.63 23.52 24.18
C ASP A 412 2.57 22.42 23.99
N GLY A 413 1.61 22.34 24.90
CA GLY A 413 0.51 21.36 24.80
C GLY A 413 -0.45 21.69 23.66
N GLY A 414 -1.16 20.66 23.19
CA GLY A 414 -2.39 20.83 22.42
C GLY A 414 -3.62 20.43 23.24
N ILE A 415 -4.64 19.89 22.57
CA ILE A 415 -5.87 19.39 23.20
C ILE A 415 -6.24 18.01 22.68
N ILE A 416 -6.71 17.14 23.59
CA ILE A 416 -7.31 15.85 23.26
C ILE A 416 -8.75 15.83 23.76
N LYS A 417 -9.69 15.58 22.85
CA LYS A 417 -11.04 15.13 23.17
C LYS A 417 -11.09 13.61 23.01
N ALA A 418 -11.32 12.89 24.10
CA ALA A 418 -11.44 11.43 24.09
C ALA A 418 -12.91 10.99 24.21
N PHE A 419 -13.32 9.98 23.44
CA PHE A 419 -14.65 9.39 23.50
C PHE A 419 -14.61 7.87 23.28
N ASN A 420 -15.11 7.10 24.26
CA ASN A 420 -15.32 5.65 24.14
C ASN A 420 -14.09 4.82 23.70
N ASN A 421 -12.91 5.13 24.28
CA ASN A 421 -11.64 4.40 24.04
C ASN A 421 -11.29 3.39 25.13
#